data_AF-A0A962LXV3-F1
#
_entry.id   AF-A0A962LXV3-F1
#
_cell.length_a   1.000
_cell.length_b   1.000
_cell.length_c   1.000
_cell.angle_alpha   90.00
_cell.angle_beta   90.00
_cell.angle_gamma   90.00
#
_symmetry.space_group_name_H-M   'P 1'
#
loop_
_entity.id
_entity.type
_entity.pdbx_description
1 polymer ?
#
loop_
_entity_poly.entity_id
_entity_poly.type
_entity_poly.pdbx_seq_one_letter_code
_entity_poly.pdbx_strand_id
1 'polypeptide(L)'
;MTLRGGLTAEALAHTAGTLAEGQAVISAAVALTGAGQFLGALRDSYAYRSQRAAANSTDVGAFDEQLDACVATLLELASYYSPGNDAAPCVIEELRINALTPMNGRLVAFEVSCRVGEKAGSPAARPIEKIDRLLHPRSIGIIGASASKMNFGRIILKNLIDSGYPREQMIVIRPGESEIDGVPCGASLAALEQQLDLLIVAVAADAVFGLVDEIIATGAAQSVILIPGGLGETQASVAATAAMNASINTAHASADGGPIFLGGNCLGVVSHPGGYDSWFIPRERLPKPQKKQRRNSALISQSGAFMISRISKNPWLDPAYMTALGNQSDITHGDMLNYYADNGDIDIIGVYVEGFNELDGLNFARAVRKAVCNGKQVVVYKAGRTAAGAIAALGHTASKTGDYQLCKTILIQAGAMLADSFTEFDDLFYIADRLHGKVIGGNRLAAVSGAGFETVGMADSIAPILTMAAVSDTLRQRLEDILIAKRLDALMEVRNPIDINPGADDEAHVQCTAAFADDAAVDAVIVGLDPLSPAMRSLEQCARPNFDIHDKNSIVQLLPKLVDAQDTPIIGVVDGGPLYDAMCEQLMDNGVCTFRSCERAVVALARYTES
;
A
#
# COMPACT_ATOMS: atom_id res chain seq x y z
N MET A 1 20.62 14.19 -10.65
CA MET A 1 21.89 14.08 -11.42
C MET A 1 21.84 12.83 -12.27
N THR A 2 22.40 12.84 -13.48
CA THR A 2 22.34 11.74 -14.44
C THR A 2 23.74 11.44 -14.98
N LEU A 3 24.18 10.19 -14.87
CA LEU A 3 25.42 9.69 -15.46
C LEU A 3 25.05 8.73 -16.60
N ARG A 4 25.49 9.00 -17.83
CA ARG A 4 25.27 8.12 -18.99
C ARG A 4 26.51 7.32 -19.29
N GLY A 5 26.38 5.98 -19.24
CA GLY A 5 27.45 5.02 -19.51
C GLY A 5 27.87 4.88 -20.97
N GLY A 6 27.78 5.94 -21.80
CA GLY A 6 28.36 5.99 -23.14
C GLY A 6 27.71 5.10 -24.21
N LEU A 7 26.56 4.47 -23.95
CA LEU A 7 25.79 3.80 -25.00
C LEU A 7 25.16 4.85 -25.93
N THR A 8 25.33 4.68 -27.24
CA THR A 8 24.68 5.56 -28.23
C THR A 8 23.16 5.41 -28.12
N ALA A 9 22.41 6.44 -28.49
CA ALA A 9 20.94 6.38 -28.50
C ALA A 9 20.41 5.21 -29.35
N GLU A 10 21.12 4.84 -30.42
CA GLU A 10 20.84 3.67 -31.25
C GLU A 10 21.09 2.34 -30.53
N ALA A 11 22.20 2.20 -29.79
CA ALA A 11 22.49 1.00 -29.00
C ALA A 11 21.46 0.79 -27.88
N LEU A 12 21.03 1.88 -27.22
CA LEU A 12 19.95 1.88 -26.24
C LEU A 12 18.61 1.50 -26.86
N ALA A 13 18.26 2.05 -28.04
CA ALA A 13 17.02 1.69 -28.74
C ALA A 13 16.99 0.21 -29.15
N HIS A 14 18.14 -0.38 -29.47
CA HIS A 14 18.23 -1.79 -29.89
C HIS A 14 18.24 -2.78 -28.71
N THR A 15 18.67 -2.34 -27.52
CA THR A 15 18.78 -3.17 -26.30
C THR A 15 17.67 -2.91 -25.26
N ALA A 16 16.97 -1.78 -25.31
CA ALA A 16 15.90 -1.45 -24.36
C ALA A 16 14.72 -2.43 -24.39
N GLY A 17 14.52 -3.16 -25.50
CA GLY A 17 13.52 -4.21 -25.60
C GLY A 17 13.95 -5.59 -25.06
N THR A 18 15.23 -5.77 -24.72
CA THR A 18 15.80 -7.07 -24.30
C THR A 18 16.43 -7.05 -22.90
N LEU A 19 16.61 -5.88 -22.30
CA LEU A 19 17.15 -5.73 -20.94
C LEU A 19 16.01 -5.73 -19.91
N ALA A 20 16.21 -6.44 -18.79
CA ALA A 20 15.25 -6.43 -17.69
C ALA A 20 15.15 -5.03 -17.04
N GLU A 21 14.04 -4.74 -16.36
CA GLU A 21 13.88 -3.51 -15.56
C GLU A 21 15.07 -3.35 -14.58
N GLY A 22 15.57 -2.13 -14.42
CA GLY A 22 16.75 -1.83 -13.57
C GLY A 22 18.12 -2.13 -14.21
N GLN A 23 18.20 -2.80 -15.37
CA GLN A 23 19.48 -3.10 -16.02
C GLN A 23 19.98 -2.00 -16.97
N ALA A 24 19.07 -1.18 -17.50
CA ALA A 24 19.38 -0.09 -18.43
C ALA A 24 19.51 1.28 -17.74
N VAL A 25 18.69 1.53 -16.72
CA VAL A 25 18.68 2.78 -15.94
C VAL A 25 18.61 2.41 -14.47
N ILE A 26 19.49 3.01 -13.67
CA ILE A 26 19.45 2.91 -12.22
C ILE A 26 19.14 4.30 -11.68
N SER A 27 18.12 4.34 -10.83
CA SER A 27 17.72 5.54 -10.11
C SER A 27 17.86 5.31 -8.62
N ALA A 28 18.19 6.38 -7.89
CA ALA A 28 18.20 6.35 -6.44
C ALA A 28 17.94 7.75 -5.88
N ALA A 29 17.32 7.80 -4.70
CA ALA A 29 17.24 9.00 -3.91
C ALA A 29 18.44 9.04 -2.95
N VAL A 30 19.31 10.05 -3.07
CA VAL A 30 20.51 10.17 -2.22
C VAL A 30 20.21 10.31 -0.73
N ALA A 31 18.99 10.71 -0.39
CA ALA A 31 18.51 10.74 0.99
C ALA A 31 18.15 9.35 1.57
N LEU A 32 18.09 8.30 0.75
CA LEU A 32 17.70 6.94 1.12
C LEU A 32 18.75 5.89 0.76
N THR A 33 19.64 6.22 -0.17
CA THR A 33 20.59 5.27 -0.76
C THR A 33 22.01 5.78 -0.58
N GLY A 34 22.82 5.03 0.15
CA GLY A 34 24.25 5.33 0.31
C GLY A 34 25.08 4.91 -0.92
N ALA A 35 26.34 5.36 -0.98
CA ALA A 35 27.24 5.06 -2.10
C ALA A 35 27.42 3.56 -2.34
N GLY A 36 27.64 2.77 -1.29
CA GLY A 36 27.80 1.31 -1.42
C GLY A 36 26.56 0.61 -2.00
N GLN A 37 25.36 1.00 -1.57
CA GLN A 37 24.10 0.43 -2.08
C GLN A 37 23.90 0.79 -3.56
N PHE A 38 24.13 2.05 -3.93
CA PHE A 38 24.01 2.48 -5.32
C PHE A 38 25.04 1.79 -6.22
N LEU A 39 26.29 1.65 -5.75
CA LEU A 39 27.35 0.96 -6.48
C LEU A 39 27.08 -0.53 -6.66
N GLY A 40 26.50 -1.19 -5.65
CA GLY A 40 26.01 -2.57 -5.77
C GLY A 40 25.03 -2.71 -6.93
N ALA A 41 23.97 -1.89 -6.95
CA ALA A 41 23.01 -1.88 -8.04
C ALA A 41 23.66 -1.55 -9.40
N LEU A 42 24.61 -0.61 -9.43
CA LEU A 42 25.36 -0.24 -10.63
C LEU A 42 26.11 -1.42 -11.23
N ARG A 43 26.77 -2.23 -10.40
CA ARG A 43 27.57 -3.37 -10.86
C ARG A 43 26.75 -4.46 -11.56
N ASP A 44 25.48 -4.60 -11.19
CA ASP A 44 24.56 -5.56 -11.81
C ASP A 44 23.95 -5.04 -13.13
N SER A 45 24.17 -3.77 -13.46
CA SER A 45 23.65 -3.15 -14.68
C SER A 45 24.42 -3.54 -15.94
N TYR A 46 23.73 -3.43 -17.07
CA TYR A 46 24.36 -3.54 -18.38
C TYR A 46 25.36 -2.40 -18.62
N ALA A 47 25.06 -1.20 -18.14
CA ALA A 47 25.95 -0.03 -18.28
C ALA A 47 27.33 -0.29 -17.66
N TYR A 48 27.37 -0.87 -16.46
CA TYR A 48 28.63 -1.25 -15.83
C TYR A 48 29.38 -2.32 -16.61
N ARG A 49 28.70 -3.40 -17.02
CA ARG A 49 29.32 -4.49 -17.82
C ARG A 49 29.92 -3.96 -19.13
N SER A 50 29.21 -3.08 -19.83
CA SER A 50 29.67 -2.46 -21.08
C SER A 50 30.90 -1.58 -20.86
N GLN A 51 30.89 -0.76 -19.81
CA GLN A 51 32.01 0.13 -19.48
C GLN A 51 33.24 -0.66 -19.02
N ARG A 52 33.05 -1.71 -18.24
CA ARG A 52 34.12 -2.62 -17.82
C ARG A 52 34.77 -3.34 -19.00
N ALA A 53 33.97 -3.78 -19.98
CA ALA A 53 34.50 -4.39 -21.20
C ALA A 53 35.36 -3.41 -22.02
N ALA A 54 34.95 -2.14 -22.12
CA ALA A 54 35.72 -1.10 -22.80
C ALA A 54 37.00 -0.69 -22.04
N ALA A 55 36.98 -0.73 -20.71
CA ALA A 55 38.16 -0.46 -19.88
C ALA A 55 39.23 -1.55 -20.01
N ASN A 56 38.82 -2.83 -20.13
CA ASN A 56 39.74 -3.95 -20.33
C ASN A 56 40.51 -3.86 -21.66
N SER A 57 39.95 -3.22 -22.70
CA SER A 57 40.62 -3.06 -23.99
C SER A 57 41.57 -1.85 -24.05
N THR A 58 41.62 -1.01 -23.01
CA THR A 58 42.33 0.28 -22.99
C THR A 58 43.30 0.45 -21.81
N ASP A 59 43.54 -0.62 -21.04
CA ASP A 59 44.49 -0.70 -19.91
C ASP A 59 44.25 0.39 -18.83
N VAL A 60 42.99 0.55 -18.40
CA VAL A 60 42.66 1.42 -17.26
C VAL A 60 42.95 0.69 -15.95
N GLY A 61 44.07 1.04 -15.30
CA GLY A 61 44.35 0.60 -13.94
C GLY A 61 43.25 1.04 -12.96
N ALA A 62 42.81 0.13 -12.10
CA ALA A 62 41.86 0.39 -11.02
C ALA A 62 40.51 0.99 -11.48
N PHE A 63 39.95 0.56 -12.62
CA PHE A 63 38.67 1.06 -13.16
C PHE A 63 37.54 1.10 -12.11
N ASP A 64 37.37 0.04 -11.31
CA ASP A 64 36.28 -0.01 -10.31
C ASP A 64 36.48 1.05 -9.22
N GLU A 65 37.71 1.24 -8.73
CA GLU A 65 38.03 2.26 -7.73
C GLU A 65 37.77 3.68 -8.27
N GLN A 66 38.11 3.92 -9.54
CA GLN A 66 37.86 5.20 -10.19
C GLN A 66 36.35 5.45 -10.39
N LEU A 67 35.59 4.44 -10.78
CA LEU A 67 34.14 4.54 -10.94
C LEU A 67 33.44 4.74 -9.59
N ASP A 68 33.85 3.99 -8.57
CA ASP A 68 33.36 4.11 -7.20
C ASP A 68 33.58 5.53 -6.66
N ALA A 69 34.79 6.08 -6.81
CA ALA A 69 35.12 7.43 -6.39
C ALA A 69 34.29 8.50 -7.15
N CYS A 70 34.09 8.31 -8.46
CA CYS A 70 33.27 9.21 -9.27
C CYS A 70 31.81 9.23 -8.78
N VAL A 71 31.22 8.06 -8.60
CA VAL A 71 29.83 7.91 -8.13
C VAL A 71 29.66 8.44 -6.71
N ALA A 72 30.58 8.14 -5.80
CA ALA A 72 30.55 8.66 -4.43
C ALA A 72 30.57 10.19 -4.43
N THR A 73 31.45 10.80 -5.23
CA THR A 73 31.51 12.27 -5.39
C THR A 73 30.20 12.84 -5.93
N LEU A 74 29.57 12.16 -6.90
CA LEU A 74 28.28 12.60 -7.44
C LEU A 74 27.16 12.53 -6.40
N LEU A 75 27.15 11.51 -5.56
CA LEU A 75 26.19 11.37 -4.48
C LEU A 75 26.40 12.44 -3.41
N GLU A 76 27.64 12.75 -3.06
CA GLU A 76 27.99 13.84 -2.14
C GLU A 76 27.55 15.20 -2.70
N LEU A 77 27.83 15.48 -3.97
CA LEU A 77 27.37 16.70 -4.64
C LEU A 77 25.85 16.78 -4.68
N ALA A 78 25.17 15.67 -5.02
CA ALA A 78 23.71 15.62 -5.05
C ALA A 78 23.09 15.86 -3.67
N SER A 79 23.68 15.29 -2.63
CA SER A 79 23.23 15.47 -1.25
C SER A 79 23.48 16.91 -0.78
N TYR A 80 24.68 17.44 -1.01
CA TYR A 80 25.08 18.77 -0.56
C TYR A 80 24.29 19.86 -1.27
N TYR A 81 24.13 19.80 -2.59
CA TYR A 81 23.39 20.80 -3.36
C TYR A 81 21.90 20.42 -3.56
N SER A 82 21.36 19.59 -2.66
CA SER A 82 19.93 19.27 -2.66
C SER A 82 19.10 20.43 -2.12
N PRO A 83 17.82 20.55 -2.51
CA PRO A 83 16.92 21.57 -1.98
C PRO A 83 16.77 21.56 -0.45
N GLY A 84 17.00 20.40 0.18
CA GLY A 84 16.83 20.21 1.63
C GLY A 84 18.07 20.50 2.47
N ASN A 85 19.20 20.90 1.88
CA ASN A 85 20.39 21.25 2.65
C ASN A 85 20.49 22.77 2.83
N ASP A 86 20.30 23.23 4.06
CA ASP A 86 20.31 24.67 4.36
C ASP A 86 21.66 25.35 4.16
N ALA A 87 22.76 24.60 4.26
CA ALA A 87 24.11 25.11 4.08
C ALA A 87 24.50 25.29 2.60
N ALA A 88 23.68 24.79 1.66
CA ALA A 88 23.98 24.89 0.24
C ALA A 88 23.78 26.33 -0.27
N PRO A 89 24.76 26.93 -0.97
CA PRO A 89 24.62 28.27 -1.51
C PRO A 89 23.67 28.35 -2.71
N CYS A 90 23.38 27.21 -3.34
CA CYS A 90 22.51 27.06 -4.50
C CYS A 90 22.00 25.61 -4.59
N VAL A 91 21.10 25.34 -5.54
CA VAL A 91 20.60 24.00 -5.83
C VAL A 91 21.12 23.54 -7.18
N ILE A 92 21.62 22.31 -7.28
CA ILE A 92 21.87 21.69 -8.59
C ILE A 92 20.58 21.03 -9.05
N GLU A 93 19.84 21.71 -9.93
CA GLU A 93 18.60 21.18 -10.51
C GLU A 93 18.90 20.02 -11.46
N GLU A 94 20.00 20.11 -12.19
CA GLU A 94 20.41 19.08 -13.13
C GLU A 94 21.92 19.08 -13.30
N LEU A 95 22.52 17.89 -13.19
CA LEU A 95 23.90 17.63 -13.62
C LEU A 95 23.84 16.40 -14.51
N ARG A 96 24.24 16.54 -15.78
CA ARG A 96 24.34 15.45 -16.74
C ARG A 96 25.80 15.25 -17.10
N ILE A 97 26.25 14.01 -17.00
CA ILE A 97 27.58 13.58 -17.43
C ILE A 97 27.38 12.53 -18.53
N ASN A 98 27.73 12.89 -19.75
CA ASN A 98 27.66 12.02 -20.92
C ASN A 98 29.04 11.39 -21.17
N ALA A 99 29.06 10.05 -21.17
CA ALA A 99 30.22 9.21 -21.44
C ALA A 99 31.39 9.38 -20.46
N LEU A 100 31.54 8.40 -19.57
CA LEU A 100 32.84 8.12 -18.96
C LEU A 100 33.61 7.26 -19.94
N THR A 101 34.78 7.73 -20.36
CA THR A 101 35.60 7.02 -21.32
C THR A 101 37.00 6.82 -20.75
N PRO A 102 37.54 5.59 -20.83
CA PRO A 102 38.95 5.32 -20.65
C PRO A 102 39.86 6.20 -21.52
N MET A 103 40.69 7.03 -20.90
CA MET A 103 41.74 7.76 -21.61
C MET A 103 42.97 7.92 -20.72
N ASN A 104 44.15 7.52 -21.22
CA ASN A 104 45.43 7.64 -20.52
C ASN A 104 45.42 7.08 -19.08
N GLY A 105 44.81 5.90 -18.88
CA GLY A 105 44.72 5.24 -17.58
C GLY A 105 43.70 5.85 -16.60
N ARG A 106 42.83 6.77 -17.06
CA ARG A 106 41.79 7.41 -16.24
C ARG A 106 40.41 7.37 -16.89
N LEU A 107 39.37 7.43 -16.07
CA LEU A 107 38.01 7.72 -16.54
C LEU A 107 37.82 9.22 -16.71
N VAL A 108 37.47 9.64 -17.93
CA VAL A 108 37.26 11.05 -18.28
C VAL A 108 35.83 11.26 -18.76
N ALA A 109 35.17 12.29 -18.22
CA ALA A 109 33.88 12.77 -18.70
C ALA A 109 34.09 13.70 -19.91
N PHE A 110 33.47 13.38 -21.04
CA PHE A 110 33.63 14.15 -22.28
C PHE A 110 32.64 15.32 -22.40
N GLU A 111 31.43 15.14 -21.88
CA GLU A 111 30.36 16.13 -21.98
C GLU A 111 29.66 16.27 -20.63
N VAL A 112 29.78 17.43 -20.01
CA VAL A 112 29.12 17.74 -18.74
C VAL A 112 28.25 18.96 -18.92
N SER A 113 26.98 18.86 -18.55
CA SER A 113 26.09 20.01 -18.42
C SER A 113 25.54 20.10 -17.01
N CYS A 114 25.53 21.32 -16.47
CA CYS A 114 25.02 21.59 -15.13
C CYS A 114 24.04 22.78 -15.20
N ARG A 115 22.85 22.61 -14.63
CA ARG A 115 21.89 23.67 -14.38
C ARG A 115 21.81 23.89 -12.88
N VAL A 116 22.11 25.12 -12.48
CA VAL A 116 22.06 25.58 -11.11
C VAL A 116 20.85 26.49 -10.96
N GLY A 117 20.04 26.21 -9.95
CA GLY A 117 18.88 26.99 -9.57
C GLY A 117 19.13 27.76 -8.26
N GLU A 118 18.26 28.73 -8.02
CA GLU A 118 18.17 29.38 -6.72
C GLU A 118 17.54 28.44 -5.71
N LYS A 119 17.89 28.62 -4.43
CA LYS A 119 17.24 27.89 -3.35
C LYS A 119 15.83 28.45 -3.16
N ALA A 120 14.82 27.67 -3.52
CA ALA A 120 13.45 27.98 -3.12
C ALA A 120 13.33 27.91 -1.60
N GLY A 121 12.52 28.78 -1.00
CA GLY A 121 12.18 28.67 0.43
C GLY A 121 11.54 27.30 0.69
N SER A 122 11.97 26.62 1.75
CA SER A 122 11.29 25.39 2.18
C SER A 122 9.92 25.74 2.74
N PRO A 123 8.87 24.95 2.42
CA PRO A 123 7.60 25.04 3.13
C PRO A 123 7.82 24.92 4.63
N ALA A 124 6.94 25.54 5.42
CA ALA A 124 6.94 25.33 6.85
C ALA A 124 6.69 23.85 7.16
N ALA A 125 7.28 23.34 8.23
CA ALA A 125 7.04 21.97 8.65
C ALA A 125 5.56 21.82 9.05
N ARG A 126 4.89 20.82 8.49
CA ARG A 126 3.51 20.49 8.88
C ARG A 126 3.52 19.92 10.32
N PRO A 127 2.58 20.32 11.20
CA PRO A 127 2.48 19.80 12.56
C PRO A 127 1.84 18.39 12.57
N ILE A 128 2.60 17.40 12.10
CA ILE A 128 2.15 16.02 11.90
C ILE A 128 1.65 15.33 13.17
N GLU A 129 2.05 15.82 14.36
CA GLU A 129 1.53 15.35 15.64
C GLU A 129 0.02 15.58 15.79
N LYS A 130 -0.55 16.56 15.06
CA LYS A 130 -1.99 16.83 15.06
C LYS A 130 -2.80 15.82 14.24
N ILE A 131 -2.16 14.93 13.49
CA ILE A 131 -2.83 13.80 12.83
C ILE A 131 -3.55 12.93 13.87
N ASP A 132 -3.04 12.86 15.11
CA ASP A 132 -3.75 12.16 16.19
C ASP A 132 -5.12 12.78 16.50
N ARG A 133 -5.26 14.12 16.39
CA ARG A 133 -6.55 14.81 16.58
C ARG A 133 -7.51 14.60 15.43
N LEU A 134 -6.98 14.36 14.24
CA LEU A 134 -7.77 13.91 13.10
C LEU A 134 -8.30 12.50 13.35
N LEU A 135 -7.46 11.55 13.77
CA LEU A 135 -7.82 10.12 13.86
C LEU A 135 -8.52 9.74 15.18
N HIS A 136 -8.28 10.45 16.27
CA HIS A 136 -8.84 10.20 17.60
C HIS A 136 -9.45 11.48 18.22
N PRO A 137 -10.40 12.14 17.54
CA PRO A 137 -10.97 13.39 18.03
C PRO A 137 -11.80 13.16 19.29
N ARG A 138 -11.62 14.03 20.29
CA ARG A 138 -12.48 14.12 21.49
C ARG A 138 -13.67 15.05 21.30
N SER A 139 -13.65 15.85 20.25
CA SER A 139 -14.72 16.77 19.88
C SER A 139 -14.77 16.96 18.36
N ILE A 140 -15.96 16.88 17.76
CA ILE A 140 -16.15 17.04 16.31
C ILE A 140 -17.11 18.20 16.02
N GLY A 141 -16.66 19.16 15.23
CA GLY A 141 -17.52 20.17 14.60
C GLY A 141 -17.91 19.81 13.18
N ILE A 142 -19.10 20.20 12.74
CA ILE A 142 -19.57 19.99 11.36
C ILE A 142 -20.14 21.28 10.80
N ILE A 143 -19.63 21.73 9.64
CA ILE A 143 -20.19 22.84 8.88
C ILE A 143 -20.80 22.31 7.58
N GLY A 144 -22.01 22.76 7.26
CA GLY A 144 -22.69 22.38 6.02
C GLY A 144 -23.73 21.25 6.16
N ALA A 145 -24.01 20.76 7.37
CA ALA A 145 -25.17 19.91 7.61
C ALA A 145 -26.48 20.71 7.45
N SER A 146 -27.45 20.16 6.71
CA SER A 146 -28.75 20.80 6.48
C SER A 146 -29.79 20.34 7.52
N ALA A 147 -30.52 21.28 8.13
CA ALA A 147 -31.63 20.94 9.03
C ALA A 147 -32.79 20.22 8.31
N SER A 148 -33.01 20.53 7.03
CA SER A 148 -34.22 20.11 6.29
C SER A 148 -33.98 19.09 5.18
N LYS A 149 -32.76 19.01 4.61
CA LYS A 149 -32.46 18.16 3.43
C LYS A 149 -31.37 17.15 3.77
N MET A 150 -31.43 15.99 3.11
CA MET A 150 -30.36 15.01 3.15
C MET A 150 -29.25 15.42 2.17
N ASN A 151 -28.32 16.27 2.62
CA ASN A 151 -27.10 16.61 1.89
C ASN A 151 -25.88 15.86 2.46
N PHE A 152 -24.69 16.02 1.86
CA PHE A 152 -23.48 15.32 2.32
C PHE A 152 -23.16 15.59 3.79
N GLY A 153 -23.21 16.84 4.25
CA GLY A 153 -23.02 17.16 5.67
C GLY A 153 -24.03 16.46 6.58
N ARG A 154 -25.27 16.25 6.11
CA ARG A 154 -26.29 15.49 6.85
C ARG A 154 -25.99 14.00 6.92
N ILE A 155 -25.50 13.42 5.83
CA ILE A 155 -25.09 12.01 5.78
C ILE A 155 -23.90 11.78 6.72
N ILE A 156 -22.90 12.67 6.68
CA ILE A 156 -21.75 12.63 7.59
C ILE A 156 -22.20 12.65 9.06
N LEU A 157 -23.06 13.61 9.42
CA LEU A 157 -23.60 13.68 10.79
C LEU A 157 -24.27 12.37 11.22
N LYS A 158 -25.05 11.73 10.34
CA LYS A 158 -25.69 10.45 10.65
C LYS A 158 -24.68 9.31 10.78
N ASN A 159 -23.67 9.26 9.91
CA ASN A 159 -22.62 8.24 9.99
C ASN A 159 -21.82 8.36 11.29
N LEU A 160 -21.50 9.58 11.75
CA LEU A 160 -20.88 9.81 13.06
C LEU A 160 -21.74 9.27 14.21
N ILE A 161 -23.05 9.56 14.19
CA ILE A 161 -24.01 9.06 15.18
C ILE A 161 -24.08 7.51 15.12
N ASP A 162 -24.15 6.94 13.92
CA ASP A 162 -24.28 5.49 13.69
C ASP A 162 -22.99 4.73 14.03
N SER A 163 -21.83 5.40 14.03
CA SER A 163 -20.57 4.89 14.59
C SER A 163 -20.58 4.86 16.12
N GLY A 164 -21.56 5.48 16.78
CA GLY A 164 -21.66 5.58 18.22
C GLY A 164 -20.91 6.79 18.82
N TYR A 165 -20.51 7.76 18.00
CA TYR A 165 -19.82 8.95 18.50
C TYR A 165 -20.74 9.78 19.41
N PRO A 166 -20.30 10.21 20.61
CA PRO A 166 -21.17 10.89 21.57
C PRO A 166 -21.68 12.24 21.06
N ARG A 167 -23.00 12.47 21.17
CA ARG A 167 -23.65 13.68 20.63
C ARG A 167 -23.23 14.95 21.36
N GLU A 168 -22.96 14.82 22.65
CA GLU A 168 -22.43 15.86 23.53
C GLU A 168 -20.99 16.27 23.19
N GLN A 169 -20.27 15.44 22.43
CA GLN A 169 -18.93 15.74 21.90
C GLN A 169 -19.00 16.27 20.46
N MET A 170 -20.20 16.50 19.93
CA MET A 170 -20.40 17.03 18.59
C MET A 170 -21.07 18.41 18.63
N ILE A 171 -20.74 19.23 17.64
CA ILE A 171 -21.45 20.49 17.40
C ILE A 171 -21.63 20.74 15.90
N VAL A 172 -22.82 21.17 15.51
CA VAL A 172 -23.08 21.57 14.12
C VAL A 172 -23.06 23.10 14.03
N ILE A 173 -22.17 23.66 13.21
CA ILE A 173 -22.11 25.11 13.02
C ILE A 173 -23.20 25.51 12.02
N ARG A 174 -24.31 26.02 12.55
CA ARG A 174 -25.51 26.36 11.80
C ARG A 174 -26.27 27.50 12.51
N PRO A 175 -26.12 28.76 12.05
CA PRO A 175 -26.89 29.86 12.61
C PRO A 175 -28.40 29.63 12.49
N GLY A 176 -29.13 29.95 13.57
CA GLY A 176 -30.59 29.93 13.59
C GLY A 176 -31.25 28.59 13.95
N GLU A 177 -30.47 27.52 14.08
CA GLU A 177 -30.96 26.22 14.56
C GLU A 177 -30.45 25.97 15.98
N SER A 178 -31.22 25.25 16.81
CA SER A 178 -30.80 24.83 18.14
C SER A 178 -30.13 23.47 18.15
N GLU A 179 -30.61 22.55 17.31
CA GLU A 179 -30.08 21.20 17.17
C GLU A 179 -30.42 20.58 15.81
N ILE A 180 -29.61 19.63 15.35
CA ILE A 180 -29.86 18.82 14.15
C ILE A 180 -29.60 17.35 14.49
N ASP A 181 -30.59 16.47 14.28
CA ASP A 181 -30.57 15.08 14.76
C ASP A 181 -30.11 14.97 16.22
N GLY A 182 -30.56 15.87 17.10
CA GLY A 182 -30.21 15.89 18.52
C GLY A 182 -28.72 16.18 18.82
N VAL A 183 -27.98 16.75 17.87
CA VAL A 183 -26.66 17.33 18.09
C VAL A 183 -26.81 18.86 18.20
N PRO A 184 -26.23 19.51 19.23
CA PRO A 184 -26.33 20.96 19.41
C PRO A 184 -25.82 21.76 18.22
N CYS A 185 -26.44 22.91 17.98
CA CYS A 185 -26.00 23.85 16.95
C CYS A 185 -25.32 25.09 17.54
N GLY A 186 -24.17 25.45 16.98
CA GLY A 186 -23.43 26.68 17.26
C GLY A 186 -23.68 27.75 16.19
N ALA A 187 -23.68 29.03 16.60
CA ALA A 187 -23.98 30.14 15.69
C ALA A 187 -22.83 30.47 14.71
N SER A 188 -21.57 30.29 15.13
CA SER A 188 -20.38 30.56 14.31
C SER A 188 -19.14 29.90 14.91
N LEU A 189 -18.02 29.90 14.17
CA LEU A 189 -16.73 29.42 14.68
C LEU A 189 -16.23 30.25 15.86
N ALA A 190 -16.40 31.57 15.81
CA ALA A 190 -16.01 32.48 16.89
C ALA A 190 -16.82 32.30 18.18
N ALA A 191 -17.97 31.63 18.12
CA ALA A 191 -18.81 31.35 19.28
C ALA A 191 -18.46 30.03 19.98
N LEU A 192 -17.47 29.28 19.48
CA LEU A 192 -17.03 28.04 20.11
C LEU A 192 -16.33 28.34 21.44
N GLU A 193 -16.77 27.66 22.51
CA GLU A 193 -16.18 27.82 23.85
C GLU A 193 -14.80 27.17 23.97
N GLN A 194 -14.55 26.15 23.14
CA GLN A 194 -13.31 25.38 23.12
C GLN A 194 -12.90 25.10 21.69
N GLN A 195 -11.60 25.01 21.48
CA GLN A 195 -11.03 24.56 20.22
C GLN A 195 -11.39 23.09 19.99
N LEU A 196 -11.86 22.79 18.78
CA LEU A 196 -12.24 21.44 18.39
C LEU A 196 -10.99 20.61 18.03
N ASP A 197 -10.97 19.33 18.38
CA ASP A 197 -9.99 18.39 17.83
C ASP A 197 -10.16 18.24 16.30
N LEU A 198 -11.40 18.12 15.81
CA LEU A 198 -11.71 17.95 14.39
C LEU A 198 -12.89 18.83 13.94
N LEU A 199 -12.73 19.50 12.80
CA LEU A 199 -13.80 20.21 12.09
C LEU A 199 -14.01 19.63 10.69
N ILE A 200 -15.23 19.19 10.38
CA ILE A 200 -15.60 18.68 9.06
C ILE A 200 -16.34 19.76 8.27
N VAL A 201 -15.78 20.15 7.13
CA VAL A 201 -16.32 21.18 6.25
C VAL A 201 -16.98 20.51 5.05
N ALA A 202 -18.30 20.63 4.93
CA ALA A 202 -19.11 20.06 3.86
C ALA A 202 -20.03 21.12 3.21
N VAL A 203 -19.44 22.24 2.80
CA VAL A 203 -20.11 23.39 2.16
C VAL A 203 -19.86 23.42 0.65
N ALA A 204 -20.37 24.44 -0.05
CA ALA A 204 -20.03 24.66 -1.46
C ALA A 204 -18.57 25.16 -1.60
N ALA A 205 -17.94 24.86 -2.74
CA ALA A 205 -16.51 25.10 -2.97
C ALA A 205 -16.09 26.58 -2.82
N ASP A 206 -16.94 27.50 -3.27
CA ASP A 206 -16.74 28.95 -3.20
C ASP A 206 -16.63 29.47 -1.77
N ALA A 207 -17.37 28.87 -0.83
CA ALA A 207 -17.33 29.22 0.58
C ALA A 207 -16.09 28.66 1.31
N VAL A 208 -15.39 27.67 0.76
CA VAL A 208 -14.26 27.02 1.45
C VAL A 208 -13.09 27.97 1.66
N PHE A 209 -12.74 28.78 0.65
CA PHE A 209 -11.55 29.63 0.72
C PHE A 209 -11.59 30.62 1.90
N GLY A 210 -12.69 31.37 2.02
CA GLY A 210 -12.85 32.31 3.14
C GLY A 210 -13.00 31.60 4.49
N LEU A 211 -13.57 30.39 4.49
CA LEU A 211 -13.72 29.59 5.71
C LEU A 211 -12.37 29.06 6.22
N VAL A 212 -11.44 28.69 5.34
CA VAL A 212 -10.09 28.29 5.74
C VAL A 212 -9.38 29.44 6.46
N ASP A 213 -9.46 30.66 5.91
CA ASP A 213 -8.90 31.85 6.56
C ASP A 213 -9.57 32.13 7.91
N GLU A 214 -10.89 31.97 8.01
CA GLU A 214 -11.62 32.11 9.28
C GLU A 214 -11.20 31.06 10.31
N ILE A 215 -11.03 29.79 9.91
CA ILE A 215 -10.59 28.71 10.80
C ILE A 215 -9.17 29.00 11.32
N ILE A 216 -8.26 29.43 10.46
CA ILE A 216 -6.89 29.79 10.84
C ILE A 216 -6.92 30.98 11.81
N ALA A 217 -7.67 32.04 11.48
CA ALA A 217 -7.71 33.26 12.29
C ALA A 217 -8.35 33.05 13.68
N THR A 218 -9.38 32.22 13.76
CA THR A 218 -10.08 31.91 15.03
C THR A 218 -9.38 30.84 15.85
N GLY A 219 -8.53 30.01 15.23
CA GLY A 219 -7.96 28.83 15.86
C GLY A 219 -9.03 27.81 16.26
N ALA A 220 -10.17 27.78 15.57
CA ALA A 220 -11.35 27.02 15.99
C ALA A 220 -11.17 25.49 16.04
N ALA A 221 -10.17 24.94 15.33
CA ALA A 221 -9.90 23.51 15.32
C ALA A 221 -8.40 23.19 15.24
N GLN A 222 -8.01 21.98 15.68
CA GLN A 222 -6.66 21.42 15.53
C GLN A 222 -6.49 20.70 14.19
N SER A 223 -7.55 20.06 13.70
CA SER A 223 -7.59 19.37 12.41
C SER A 223 -8.87 19.67 11.64
N VAL A 224 -8.79 19.70 10.31
CA VAL A 224 -9.90 20.05 9.43
C VAL A 224 -10.00 19.06 8.28
N ILE A 225 -11.20 18.56 7.99
CA ILE A 225 -11.49 17.77 6.78
C ILE A 225 -12.25 18.65 5.78
N LEU A 226 -11.66 18.86 4.60
CA LEU A 226 -12.24 19.59 3.49
C LEU A 226 -12.87 18.61 2.49
N ILE A 227 -14.18 18.39 2.62
CA ILE A 227 -14.95 17.51 1.72
C ILE A 227 -15.10 18.08 0.28
N PRO A 228 -15.34 19.39 0.06
CA PRO A 228 -15.74 19.88 -1.27
C PRO A 228 -14.61 19.76 -2.29
N GLY A 229 -14.95 19.35 -3.51
CA GLY A 229 -14.08 19.52 -4.68
C GLY A 229 -14.21 20.90 -5.32
N GLY A 230 -13.45 21.18 -6.38
CA GLY A 230 -13.36 22.51 -6.99
C GLY A 230 -12.28 23.38 -6.34
N LEU A 231 -11.30 22.76 -5.69
CA LEU A 231 -10.18 23.35 -4.98
C LEU A 231 -8.86 22.97 -5.70
N GLY A 232 -8.77 23.37 -6.98
CA GLY A 232 -7.56 23.24 -7.81
C GLY A 232 -7.73 22.40 -9.07
N GLU A 233 -8.80 21.62 -9.19
CA GLU A 233 -9.05 20.71 -10.32
C GLU A 233 -9.51 21.45 -11.58
N THR A 234 -10.02 22.67 -11.42
CA THR A 234 -10.42 23.53 -12.54
C THR A 234 -9.52 24.74 -12.65
N GLN A 235 -9.29 25.22 -13.87
CA GLN A 235 -8.46 26.40 -14.12
C GLN A 235 -8.92 27.65 -13.35
N ALA A 236 -10.24 27.79 -13.13
CA ALA A 236 -10.81 28.90 -12.35
C ALA A 236 -10.45 28.83 -10.85
N SER A 237 -10.25 27.63 -10.31
CA SER A 237 -9.96 27.41 -8.88
C SER A 237 -8.46 27.43 -8.53
N VAL A 238 -7.56 27.34 -9.52
CA VAL A 238 -6.10 27.20 -9.29
C VAL A 238 -5.54 28.36 -8.47
N ALA A 239 -5.84 29.60 -8.83
CA ALA A 239 -5.28 30.78 -8.15
C ALA A 239 -5.77 30.90 -6.69
N ALA A 240 -7.07 30.69 -6.46
CA ALA A 240 -7.65 30.73 -5.11
C ALA A 240 -7.11 29.59 -4.23
N THR A 241 -6.94 28.40 -4.81
CA THR A 241 -6.35 27.25 -4.11
C THR A 241 -4.90 27.51 -3.75
N ALA A 242 -4.11 28.10 -4.65
CA ALA A 242 -2.73 28.47 -4.34
C ALA A 242 -2.64 29.49 -3.18
N ALA A 243 -3.55 30.47 -3.14
CA ALA A 243 -3.64 31.42 -2.03
C ALA A 243 -4.04 30.74 -0.71
N MET A 244 -5.02 29.83 -0.75
CA MET A 244 -5.43 29.02 0.40
C MET A 244 -4.27 28.17 0.95
N ASN A 245 -3.56 27.46 0.09
CA ASN A 245 -2.40 26.65 0.50
C ASN A 245 -1.27 27.53 1.07
N ALA A 246 -1.08 28.74 0.55
CA ALA A 246 -0.12 29.69 1.10
C ALA A 246 -0.55 30.20 2.49
N SER A 247 -1.84 30.43 2.72
CA SER A 247 -2.42 30.80 4.03
C SER A 247 -2.17 29.67 5.05
N ILE A 248 -2.45 28.43 4.68
CA ILE A 248 -2.19 27.24 5.49
C ILE A 248 -0.69 27.11 5.82
N ASN A 249 0.18 27.18 4.81
CA ASN A 249 1.64 27.13 5.02
C ASN A 249 2.15 28.27 5.91
N THR A 250 1.54 29.46 5.83
CA THR A 250 1.86 30.57 6.73
C THR A 250 1.45 30.27 8.17
N ALA A 251 0.28 29.65 8.36
CA ALA A 251 -0.18 29.22 9.68
C ALA A 251 0.75 28.19 10.31
N HIS A 252 1.34 27.29 9.53
CA HIS A 252 2.32 26.32 10.04
C HIS A 252 3.62 26.94 10.57
N ALA A 253 3.92 28.19 10.23
CA ALA A 253 5.05 28.93 10.80
C ALA A 253 4.74 29.55 12.18
N SER A 254 3.50 29.44 12.67
CA SER A 254 3.13 29.91 14.02
C SER A 254 3.77 29.02 15.11
N ALA A 255 3.80 29.53 16.35
CA ALA A 255 4.39 28.82 17.48
C ALA A 255 3.71 27.48 17.79
N ASP A 256 2.43 27.34 17.46
CA ASP A 256 1.63 26.12 17.65
C ASP A 256 1.39 25.34 16.34
N GLY A 257 2.00 25.79 15.23
CA GLY A 257 1.88 25.20 13.89
C GLY A 257 0.51 25.34 13.22
N GLY A 258 -0.48 26.01 13.83
CA GLY A 258 -1.83 26.15 13.25
C GLY A 258 -2.57 24.82 13.01
N PRO A 259 -3.80 24.86 12.45
CA PRO A 259 -4.55 23.65 12.12
C PRO A 259 -3.95 22.86 10.96
N ILE A 260 -4.11 21.54 10.96
CA ILE A 260 -3.85 20.70 9.77
C ILE A 260 -5.10 20.55 8.91
N PHE A 261 -4.92 20.42 7.60
CA PHE A 261 -6.01 20.22 6.64
C PHE A 261 -5.85 18.91 5.85
N LEU A 262 -6.90 18.09 5.87
CA LEU A 262 -7.06 16.91 5.01
C LEU A 262 -8.03 17.24 3.87
N GLY A 263 -7.70 16.91 2.63
CA GLY A 263 -8.48 17.26 1.44
C GLY A 263 -7.82 18.38 0.64
N GLY A 264 -8.52 19.22 -0.14
CA GLY A 264 -9.92 19.19 -0.57
C GLY A 264 -10.32 18.00 -1.43
N ASN A 265 -11.56 17.97 -1.91
CA ASN A 265 -12.10 16.88 -2.74
C ASN A 265 -11.86 15.50 -2.14
N CYS A 266 -12.05 15.35 -0.83
CA CYS A 266 -11.81 14.10 -0.15
C CYS A 266 -13.11 13.45 0.30
N LEU A 267 -13.08 12.13 0.41
CA LEU A 267 -14.17 11.36 1.00
C LEU A 267 -14.23 11.53 2.53
N GLY A 268 -13.09 11.88 3.15
CA GLY A 268 -12.92 11.97 4.60
C GLY A 268 -12.24 10.74 5.18
N VAL A 269 -12.50 10.48 6.46
CA VAL A 269 -11.82 9.46 7.27
C VAL A 269 -12.84 8.53 7.92
N VAL A 270 -12.49 7.25 7.96
CA VAL A 270 -13.05 6.31 8.93
C VAL A 270 -11.93 5.92 9.89
N SER A 271 -12.17 6.13 11.17
CA SER A 271 -11.28 5.70 12.24
C SER A 271 -12.07 4.80 13.18
N HIS A 272 -11.81 3.48 13.11
CA HIS A 272 -12.43 2.55 14.05
C HIS A 272 -11.93 2.77 15.48
N PRO A 273 -10.62 2.98 15.73
CA PRO A 273 -10.13 3.34 17.06
C PRO A 273 -10.66 4.69 17.57
N GLY A 274 -10.86 5.66 16.66
CA GLY A 274 -11.47 6.95 16.98
C GLY A 274 -13.01 6.93 17.08
N GLY A 275 -13.65 5.82 16.75
CA GLY A 275 -15.10 5.63 16.86
C GLY A 275 -15.94 6.49 15.91
N TYR A 276 -15.42 6.86 14.73
CA TYR A 276 -16.14 7.76 13.82
C TYR A 276 -15.96 7.45 12.32
N ASP A 277 -17.00 7.77 11.54
CA ASP A 277 -17.07 7.69 10.08
C ASP A 277 -17.51 9.04 9.51
N SER A 278 -16.58 9.77 8.88
CA SER A 278 -16.88 11.08 8.27
C SER A 278 -17.22 10.99 6.78
N TRP A 279 -17.47 9.81 6.23
CA TRP A 279 -17.79 9.69 4.81
C TRP A 279 -19.22 10.10 4.54
N PHE A 280 -19.47 10.65 3.36
CA PHE A 280 -20.81 10.96 2.88
C PHE A 280 -21.45 9.78 2.11
N ILE A 281 -21.12 8.54 2.50
CA ILE A 281 -21.71 7.31 1.96
C ILE A 281 -22.59 6.67 3.03
N PRO A 282 -23.91 6.59 2.81
CA PRO A 282 -24.80 5.97 3.79
C PRO A 282 -24.44 4.50 4.05
N ARG A 283 -24.59 4.04 5.29
CA ARG A 283 -24.34 2.64 5.69
C ARG A 283 -25.09 1.61 4.85
N GLU A 284 -26.30 1.93 4.40
CA GLU A 284 -27.09 1.07 3.50
C GLU A 284 -26.43 0.83 2.13
N ARG A 285 -25.54 1.72 1.69
CA ARG A 285 -24.79 1.60 0.42
C ARG A 285 -23.44 0.95 0.62
N LEU A 286 -22.86 1.07 1.81
CA LEU A 286 -21.54 0.54 2.13
C LEU A 286 -21.49 0.11 3.60
N PRO A 287 -21.95 -1.11 3.91
CA PRO A 287 -21.83 -1.65 5.25
C PRO A 287 -20.35 -1.87 5.58
N LYS A 288 -19.98 -1.63 6.84
CA LYS A 288 -18.62 -1.83 7.36
C LYS A 288 -18.68 -2.79 8.56
N PRO A 289 -18.90 -4.10 8.32
CA PRO A 289 -18.96 -5.08 9.39
C PRO A 289 -17.59 -5.19 10.07
N GLN A 290 -17.58 -5.53 11.36
CA GLN A 290 -16.34 -5.92 12.02
C GLN A 290 -16.03 -7.36 11.63
N LYS A 291 -15.07 -7.53 10.72
CA LYS A 291 -14.58 -8.83 10.23
C LYS A 291 -13.36 -9.32 10.97
N LYS A 292 -12.67 -8.44 11.71
CA LYS A 292 -11.47 -8.79 12.48
C LYS A 292 -11.67 -8.52 13.97
N GLN A 293 -11.11 -9.40 14.80
CA GLN A 293 -11.00 -9.15 16.24
C GLN A 293 -10.07 -7.97 16.51
N ARG A 294 -8.89 -7.96 15.87
CA ARG A 294 -7.93 -6.86 15.86
C ARG A 294 -7.81 -6.30 14.45
N ARG A 295 -8.03 -5.00 14.30
CA ARG A 295 -7.72 -4.29 13.06
C ARG A 295 -6.29 -3.79 13.15
N ASN A 296 -5.41 -4.32 12.30
CA ASN A 296 -3.99 -3.98 12.29
C ASN A 296 -3.50 -3.45 10.93
N SER A 297 -4.42 -3.02 10.07
CA SER A 297 -4.07 -2.43 8.78
C SER A 297 -4.61 -1.01 8.64
N ALA A 298 -3.96 -0.20 7.81
CA ALA A 298 -4.41 1.12 7.42
C ALA A 298 -4.48 1.23 5.89
N LEU A 299 -5.47 1.96 5.37
CA LEU A 299 -5.62 2.23 3.95
C LEU A 299 -5.60 3.75 3.70
N ILE A 300 -4.59 4.21 2.97
CA ILE A 300 -4.45 5.60 2.53
C ILE A 300 -4.78 5.66 1.03
N SER A 301 -5.62 6.60 0.61
CA SER A 301 -5.91 6.74 -0.82
C SER A 301 -6.10 8.19 -1.22
N GLN A 302 -5.50 8.57 -2.34
CA GLN A 302 -5.83 9.82 -3.01
C GLN A 302 -7.27 9.81 -3.58
N SER A 303 -7.80 8.64 -3.93
CA SER A 303 -9.12 8.48 -4.55
C SER A 303 -10.11 7.81 -3.59
N GLY A 304 -11.08 8.58 -3.10
CA GLY A 304 -12.18 8.04 -2.29
C GLY A 304 -12.97 6.93 -3.00
N ALA A 305 -13.18 7.07 -4.32
CA ALA A 305 -13.87 6.08 -5.14
C ALA A 305 -13.11 4.75 -5.23
N PHE A 306 -11.78 4.80 -5.35
CA PHE A 306 -10.94 3.61 -5.27
C PHE A 306 -11.16 2.92 -3.93
N MET A 307 -11.02 3.66 -2.83
CA MET A 307 -11.14 3.15 -1.47
C MET A 307 -12.47 2.43 -1.23
N ILE A 308 -13.62 3.07 -1.50
CA ILE A 308 -14.94 2.46 -1.30
C ILE A 308 -15.17 1.24 -2.18
N SER A 309 -14.61 1.24 -3.40
CA SER A 309 -14.75 0.10 -4.31
C SER A 309 -13.97 -1.12 -3.84
N ARG A 310 -12.85 -0.94 -3.13
CA ARG A 310 -12.06 -2.06 -2.58
C ARG A 310 -12.71 -2.65 -1.36
N ILE A 311 -13.05 -1.85 -0.36
CA ILE A 311 -13.71 -2.37 0.84
C ILE A 311 -15.11 -2.97 0.55
N SER A 312 -15.81 -2.50 -0.50
CA SER A 312 -17.07 -3.10 -0.92
C SER A 312 -16.88 -4.49 -1.55
N LYS A 313 -15.79 -4.72 -2.29
CA LYS A 313 -15.49 -6.02 -2.90
C LYS A 313 -14.79 -6.98 -1.95
N ASN A 314 -14.05 -6.42 -0.99
CA ASN A 314 -13.16 -7.11 -0.08
C ASN A 314 -13.50 -6.74 1.38
N PRO A 315 -14.70 -7.08 1.88
CA PRO A 315 -15.13 -6.68 3.23
C PRO A 315 -14.23 -7.22 4.35
N TRP A 316 -13.46 -8.28 4.09
CA TRP A 316 -12.47 -8.87 5.00
C TRP A 316 -11.22 -7.99 5.23
N LEU A 317 -10.98 -6.95 4.40
CA LEU A 317 -9.85 -6.04 4.61
C LEU A 317 -9.95 -5.29 5.94
N ASP A 318 -11.17 -4.95 6.36
CA ASP A 318 -11.55 -4.28 7.62
C ASP A 318 -10.42 -3.47 8.31
N PRO A 319 -9.85 -2.44 7.65
CA PRO A 319 -8.70 -1.71 8.19
C PRO A 319 -9.07 -0.87 9.40
N ALA A 320 -8.14 -0.64 10.33
CA ALA A 320 -8.35 0.21 11.50
C ALA A 320 -8.61 1.67 11.11
N TYR A 321 -7.89 2.14 10.09
CA TYR A 321 -7.97 3.49 9.59
C TYR A 321 -8.11 3.48 8.06
N MET A 322 -9.03 4.30 7.55
CA MET A 322 -9.21 4.54 6.13
C MET A 322 -9.24 6.04 5.88
N THR A 323 -8.19 6.56 5.26
CA THR A 323 -7.97 8.01 5.09
C THR A 323 -7.92 8.37 3.61
N ALA A 324 -8.95 9.06 3.13
CA ALA A 324 -8.98 9.61 1.77
C ALA A 324 -8.36 11.00 1.77
N LEU A 325 -7.25 11.19 1.05
CA LEU A 325 -6.48 12.44 1.07
C LEU A 325 -7.00 13.50 0.10
N GLY A 326 -7.67 13.09 -0.98
CA GLY A 326 -8.11 14.01 -2.04
C GLY A 326 -6.94 14.77 -2.66
N ASN A 327 -7.05 16.09 -2.72
CA ASN A 327 -6.10 16.96 -3.41
C ASN A 327 -4.75 17.14 -2.70
N GLN A 328 -4.61 16.71 -1.45
CA GLN A 328 -3.40 16.94 -0.64
C GLN A 328 -3.03 18.42 -0.57
N SER A 329 -4.00 19.28 -0.23
CA SER A 329 -3.80 20.73 -0.06
C SER A 329 -2.83 21.05 1.09
N ASP A 330 -2.75 20.18 2.08
CA ASP A 330 -1.80 20.23 3.20
C ASP A 330 -1.27 18.83 3.53
N ILE A 331 -2.02 18.02 4.30
CA ILE A 331 -1.58 16.67 4.70
C ILE A 331 -1.44 15.74 3.49
N THR A 332 -0.34 15.00 3.45
CA THR A 332 0.02 14.13 2.31
C THR A 332 0.13 12.66 2.66
N HIS A 333 0.34 11.83 1.62
CA HIS A 333 0.65 10.40 1.78
C HIS A 333 1.84 10.18 2.70
N GLY A 334 2.90 11.01 2.58
CA GLY A 334 4.10 10.88 3.41
C GLY A 334 3.82 11.18 4.88
N ASP A 335 3.03 12.21 5.17
CA ASP A 335 2.69 12.60 6.54
C ASP A 335 1.86 11.52 7.23
N MET A 336 0.80 11.04 6.57
CA MET A 336 -0.05 9.96 7.09
C MET A 336 0.70 8.64 7.26
N LEU A 337 1.52 8.27 6.27
CA LEU A 337 2.29 7.03 6.36
C LEU A 337 3.35 7.13 7.47
N ASN A 338 3.95 8.31 7.69
CA ASN A 338 4.88 8.52 8.79
C ASN A 338 4.20 8.42 10.17
N TYR A 339 2.95 8.90 10.30
CA TYR A 339 2.15 8.67 11.52
C TYR A 339 1.91 7.18 11.75
N TYR A 340 1.46 6.43 10.74
CA TYR A 340 1.23 5.00 10.88
C TYR A 340 2.53 4.20 11.07
N ALA A 341 3.67 4.70 10.57
CA ALA A 341 4.97 4.08 10.77
C ALA A 341 5.36 3.98 12.26
N ASP A 342 4.86 4.87 13.11
CA ASP A 342 5.10 4.86 14.56
C ASP A 342 3.97 4.19 15.35
N ASN A 343 2.84 3.90 14.72
CA ASN A 343 1.69 3.29 15.39
C ASN A 343 1.92 1.78 15.59
N GLY A 344 2.05 1.33 16.85
CA GLY A 344 2.28 -0.08 17.22
C GLY A 344 1.11 -1.02 16.93
N ASP A 345 -0.08 -0.49 16.64
CA ASP A 345 -1.25 -1.29 16.30
C ASP A 345 -1.38 -1.60 14.80
N ILE A 346 -0.57 -0.96 13.96
CA ILE A 346 -0.64 -1.10 12.51
C ILE A 346 0.56 -1.89 11.97
N ASP A 347 0.29 -3.04 11.37
CA ASP A 347 1.29 -3.91 10.77
C ASP A 347 1.35 -3.74 9.25
N ILE A 348 0.23 -3.40 8.61
CA ILE A 348 0.09 -3.36 7.14
C ILE A 348 -0.49 -2.01 6.69
N ILE A 349 0.11 -1.40 5.67
CA ILE A 349 -0.33 -0.12 5.11
C ILE A 349 -0.53 -0.24 3.61
N GLY A 350 -1.78 -0.12 3.16
CA GLY A 350 -2.15 -0.03 1.75
C GLY A 350 -2.19 1.43 1.29
N VAL A 351 -1.63 1.74 0.12
CA VAL A 351 -1.58 3.12 -0.40
C VAL A 351 -1.94 3.17 -1.88
N TYR A 352 -2.90 4.02 -2.25
CA TYR A 352 -3.18 4.35 -3.64
C TYR A 352 -2.76 5.80 -3.94
N VAL A 353 -1.81 5.96 -4.87
CA VAL A 353 -1.17 7.24 -5.20
C VAL A 353 -1.40 7.59 -6.67
N GLU A 354 -1.92 8.79 -6.94
CA GLU A 354 -1.99 9.34 -8.30
C GLU A 354 -0.77 10.21 -8.60
N GLY A 355 -0.38 11.07 -7.65
CA GLY A 355 0.76 11.97 -7.79
C GLY A 355 1.29 12.44 -6.45
N PHE A 356 2.31 13.29 -6.52
CA PHE A 356 2.90 13.95 -5.35
C PHE A 356 3.04 15.44 -5.63
N ASN A 357 2.92 16.24 -4.58
CA ASN A 357 3.41 17.60 -4.62
C ASN A 357 4.94 17.60 -4.60
N GLU A 358 5.52 18.78 -4.78
CA GLU A 358 6.97 18.95 -4.75
C GLU A 358 7.55 18.47 -3.41
N LEU A 359 8.62 17.69 -3.46
CA LEU A 359 9.28 17.00 -2.34
C LEU A 359 8.45 15.93 -1.59
N ASP A 360 7.12 15.90 -1.71
CA ASP A 360 6.29 14.94 -0.97
C ASP A 360 6.47 13.48 -1.45
N GLY A 361 6.94 13.27 -2.68
CA GLY A 361 7.37 11.93 -3.13
C GLY A 361 8.59 11.41 -2.37
N LEU A 362 9.52 12.29 -2.01
CA LEU A 362 10.68 11.93 -1.19
C LEU A 362 10.29 11.71 0.28
N ASN A 363 9.39 12.55 0.82
CA ASN A 363 8.84 12.38 2.16
C ASN A 363 8.11 11.04 2.28
N PHE A 364 7.30 10.69 1.27
CA PHE A 364 6.64 9.39 1.21
C PHE A 364 7.63 8.22 1.17
N ALA A 365 8.66 8.28 0.32
CA ALA A 365 9.68 7.23 0.27
C ALA A 365 10.47 7.07 1.60
N ARG A 366 10.75 8.17 2.32
CA ARG A 366 11.31 8.13 3.68
C ARG A 366 10.37 7.47 4.67
N ALA A 367 9.09 7.82 4.62
CA ALA A 367 8.08 7.22 5.48
C ALA A 367 7.94 5.71 5.20
N VAL A 368 7.97 5.29 3.92
CA VAL A 368 7.97 3.87 3.53
C VAL A 368 9.15 3.15 4.17
N ARG A 369 10.37 3.67 3.97
CA ARG A 369 11.57 3.08 4.57
C ARG A 369 11.45 2.94 6.08
N LYS A 370 10.98 4.00 6.75
CA LYS A 370 10.78 4.00 8.20
C LYS A 370 9.78 2.92 8.64
N ALA A 371 8.62 2.83 7.97
CA ALA A 371 7.60 1.82 8.25
C ALA A 371 8.17 0.40 8.11
N VAL A 372 8.89 0.12 7.02
CA VAL A 372 9.52 -1.18 6.77
C VAL A 372 10.59 -1.50 7.81
N CYS A 373 11.44 -0.53 8.18
CA CYS A 373 12.42 -0.70 9.25
C CYS A 373 11.77 -0.96 10.62
N ASN A 374 10.53 -0.51 10.82
CA ASN A 374 9.71 -0.79 12.01
C ASN A 374 8.91 -2.11 11.88
N GLY A 375 9.23 -2.96 10.90
CA GLY A 375 8.60 -4.27 10.71
C GLY A 375 7.22 -4.23 10.03
N LYS A 376 6.83 -3.10 9.43
CA LYS A 376 5.55 -2.96 8.73
C LYS A 376 5.66 -3.32 7.26
N GLN A 377 4.56 -3.74 6.68
CA GLN A 377 4.45 -4.04 5.26
C GLN A 377 3.68 -2.93 4.53
N VAL A 378 4.25 -2.39 3.46
CA VAL A 378 3.66 -1.28 2.71
C VAL A 378 3.35 -1.71 1.28
N VAL A 379 2.06 -1.78 0.94
CA VAL A 379 1.57 -2.14 -0.40
C VAL A 379 1.12 -0.87 -1.11
N VAL A 380 1.64 -0.61 -2.30
CA VAL A 380 1.39 0.63 -3.03
C VAL A 380 0.90 0.35 -4.44
N TYR A 381 -0.21 0.97 -4.82
CA TYR A 381 -0.60 1.14 -6.20
C TYR A 381 -0.28 2.57 -6.66
N LYS A 382 0.66 2.72 -7.60
CA LYS A 382 0.98 4.01 -8.23
C LYS A 382 0.27 4.12 -9.58
N ALA A 383 -0.70 5.02 -9.68
CA ALA A 383 -1.34 5.34 -10.96
C ALA A 383 -0.40 6.12 -11.89
N GLY A 384 -0.78 6.26 -13.16
CA GLY A 384 0.03 6.96 -14.15
C GLY A 384 1.16 6.13 -14.77
N ARG A 385 1.07 4.78 -14.71
CA ARG A 385 2.06 3.85 -15.27
C ARG A 385 2.28 4.01 -16.77
N THR A 386 1.24 4.36 -17.52
CA THR A 386 1.30 4.61 -18.96
C THR A 386 1.10 6.09 -19.25
N ALA A 387 1.53 6.56 -20.43
CA ALA A 387 1.29 7.95 -20.83
C ALA A 387 -0.20 8.34 -20.78
N ALA A 388 -1.09 7.45 -21.23
CA ALA A 388 -2.53 7.66 -21.14
C ALA A 388 -3.02 7.71 -19.69
N GLY A 389 -2.54 6.80 -18.83
CA GLY A 389 -2.86 6.83 -17.41
C GLY A 389 -2.34 8.08 -16.70
N ALA A 390 -1.17 8.59 -17.09
CA ALA A 390 -0.58 9.79 -16.53
C ALA A 390 -1.40 11.04 -16.86
N ILE A 391 -1.90 11.14 -18.10
CA ILE A 391 -2.82 12.18 -18.54
C ILE A 391 -4.14 12.10 -17.77
N ALA A 392 -4.69 10.88 -17.60
CA ALA A 392 -5.93 10.69 -16.85
C ALA A 392 -5.79 11.12 -15.38
N ALA A 393 -4.67 10.78 -14.72
CA ALA A 393 -4.38 11.21 -13.36
C ALA A 393 -4.27 12.75 -13.24
N LEU A 394 -3.56 13.40 -14.18
CA LEU A 394 -3.43 14.87 -14.22
C LEU A 394 -4.77 15.59 -14.35
N GLY A 395 -5.71 15.03 -15.11
CA GLY A 395 -7.04 15.63 -15.29
C GLY A 395 -7.98 15.42 -14.11
N HIS A 396 -7.65 14.49 -13.20
CA HIS A 396 -8.52 14.08 -12.09
C HIS A 396 -8.10 14.68 -10.75
N THR A 397 -6.79 14.87 -10.53
CA THR A 397 -6.26 15.53 -9.34
C THR A 397 -5.27 16.61 -9.75
N ALA A 398 -5.26 17.75 -9.05
CA ALA A 398 -4.34 18.86 -9.31
C ALA A 398 -2.86 18.54 -8.98
N SER A 399 -2.49 17.26 -8.94
CA SER A 399 -1.16 16.76 -8.59
C SER A 399 -0.33 16.51 -9.85
N LYS A 400 0.98 16.78 -9.79
CA LYS A 400 1.88 16.56 -10.93
C LYS A 400 2.18 15.05 -11.06
N THR A 401 1.84 14.45 -12.20
CA THR A 401 2.31 13.09 -12.51
C THR A 401 3.79 13.13 -12.87
N GLY A 402 4.65 12.72 -11.93
CA GLY A 402 6.09 12.57 -12.14
C GLY A 402 6.45 11.33 -12.96
N ASP A 403 7.76 11.12 -13.17
CA ASP A 403 8.28 9.91 -13.83
C ASP A 403 7.92 8.65 -13.04
N TYR A 404 7.10 7.79 -13.64
CA TYR A 404 6.63 6.55 -13.01
C TYR A 404 7.78 5.59 -12.71
N GLN A 405 8.74 5.43 -13.62
CA GLN A 405 9.85 4.48 -13.45
C GLN A 405 10.79 4.92 -12.34
N LEU A 406 11.06 6.23 -12.25
CA LEU A 406 11.80 6.82 -11.13
C LEU A 406 11.07 6.56 -9.80
N CYS A 407 9.77 6.83 -9.75
CA CYS A 407 8.94 6.60 -8.56
C CYS A 407 8.94 5.13 -8.15
N LYS A 408 8.69 4.21 -9.09
CA LYS A 408 8.70 2.76 -8.87
C LYS A 408 10.03 2.31 -8.28
N THR A 409 11.13 2.71 -8.90
CA THR A 409 12.48 2.33 -8.44
C THR A 409 12.75 2.80 -7.01
N ILE A 410 12.44 4.06 -6.70
CA ILE A 410 12.68 4.63 -5.36
C ILE A 410 11.82 3.94 -4.29
N LEU A 411 10.55 3.65 -4.59
CA LEU A 411 9.64 3.01 -3.63
C LEU A 411 10.00 1.55 -3.37
N ILE A 412 10.36 0.79 -4.42
CA ILE A 412 10.88 -0.57 -4.25
C ILE A 412 12.16 -0.55 -3.42
N GLN A 413 13.10 0.34 -3.73
CA GLN A 413 14.31 0.49 -2.92
C GLN A 413 13.99 0.82 -1.46
N ALA A 414 12.97 1.64 -1.19
CA ALA A 414 12.51 1.96 0.16
C ALA A 414 11.88 0.76 0.90
N GLY A 415 11.47 -0.29 0.17
CA GLY A 415 10.88 -1.53 0.70
C GLY A 415 9.37 -1.66 0.49
N ALA A 416 8.76 -0.87 -0.39
CA ALA A 416 7.34 -1.03 -0.72
C ALA A 416 7.10 -2.15 -1.74
N MET A 417 6.03 -2.90 -1.53
CA MET A 417 5.42 -3.79 -2.52
C MET A 417 4.64 -2.95 -3.55
N LEU A 418 5.17 -2.80 -4.77
CA LEU A 418 4.49 -2.03 -5.82
C LEU A 418 3.61 -2.95 -6.70
N ALA A 419 2.30 -2.74 -6.67
CA ALA A 419 1.34 -3.48 -7.49
C ALA A 419 1.21 -2.88 -8.91
N ASP A 420 1.20 -3.74 -9.93
CA ASP A 420 1.05 -3.37 -11.34
C ASP A 420 -0.42 -3.33 -11.79
N SER A 421 -1.31 -3.94 -11.00
CA SER A 421 -2.75 -3.97 -11.23
C SER A 421 -3.56 -3.78 -9.94
N PHE A 422 -4.86 -3.52 -10.09
CA PHE A 422 -5.77 -3.44 -8.96
C PHE A 422 -6.00 -4.78 -8.28
N THR A 423 -6.08 -5.87 -9.06
CA THR A 423 -6.21 -7.23 -8.52
C THR A 423 -4.99 -7.59 -7.69
N GLU A 424 -3.80 -7.27 -8.20
CA GLU A 424 -2.55 -7.50 -7.48
C GLU A 424 -2.43 -6.64 -6.22
N PHE A 425 -2.90 -5.39 -6.23
CA PHE A 425 -2.97 -4.58 -5.02
C PHE A 425 -3.86 -5.25 -3.96
N ASP A 426 -5.04 -5.74 -4.35
CA ASP A 426 -5.95 -6.43 -3.44
C ASP A 426 -5.31 -7.72 -2.89
N ASP A 427 -4.62 -8.47 -3.74
CA ASP A 427 -3.94 -9.73 -3.36
C ASP A 427 -2.76 -9.49 -2.43
N LEU A 428 -1.89 -8.52 -2.74
CA LEU A 428 -0.74 -8.17 -1.92
C LEU A 428 -1.18 -7.61 -0.57
N PHE A 429 -2.20 -6.75 -0.55
CA PHE A 429 -2.71 -6.22 0.70
C PHE A 429 -3.35 -7.30 1.57
N TYR A 430 -4.03 -8.28 0.94
CA TYR A 430 -4.59 -9.43 1.64
C TYR A 430 -3.54 -10.37 2.21
N ILE A 431 -2.59 -10.79 1.39
CA ILE A 431 -1.59 -11.78 1.78
C ILE A 431 -0.64 -11.19 2.82
N ALA A 432 -0.28 -9.91 2.70
CA ALA A 432 0.44 -9.17 3.73
C ALA A 432 -0.32 -9.21 5.06
N ASP A 433 -1.63 -8.91 5.04
CA ASP A 433 -2.46 -8.92 6.25
C ASP A 433 -2.54 -10.30 6.92
N ARG A 434 -2.56 -11.38 6.14
CA ARG A 434 -2.69 -12.74 6.65
C ARG A 434 -1.35 -13.37 7.05
N LEU A 435 -0.27 -13.02 6.36
CA LEU A 435 1.03 -13.66 6.51
C LEU A 435 2.07 -12.79 7.24
N HIS A 436 1.73 -11.58 7.67
CA HIS A 436 2.66 -10.67 8.38
C HIS A 436 3.38 -11.33 9.56
N GLY A 437 2.64 -12.11 10.36
CA GLY A 437 3.18 -12.83 11.52
C GLY A 437 3.77 -14.22 11.22
N LYS A 438 3.85 -14.63 9.95
CA LYS A 438 4.38 -15.94 9.53
C LYS A 438 5.84 -15.84 9.13
N VAL A 439 6.55 -16.95 9.17
CA VAL A 439 7.97 -17.02 8.80
C VAL A 439 8.10 -17.58 7.39
N ILE A 440 8.55 -16.74 6.44
CA ILE A 440 8.94 -17.19 5.10
C ILE A 440 10.44 -17.44 5.10
N GLY A 441 10.82 -18.72 5.29
CA GLY A 441 12.22 -19.15 5.40
C GLY A 441 12.97 -19.27 4.08
N GLY A 442 12.27 -19.12 2.95
CA GLY A 442 12.82 -19.35 1.62
C GLY A 442 11.73 -19.33 0.56
N ASN A 443 11.95 -20.07 -0.53
CA ASN A 443 11.12 -20.02 -1.72
C ASN A 443 10.62 -21.40 -2.20
N ARG A 444 10.62 -22.40 -1.31
CA ARG A 444 10.23 -23.78 -1.61
C ARG A 444 8.76 -24.02 -1.26
N LEU A 445 7.92 -24.11 -2.28
CA LEU A 445 6.48 -24.31 -2.17
C LEU A 445 6.12 -25.79 -2.12
N ALA A 446 5.25 -26.17 -1.18
CA ALA A 446 4.49 -27.40 -1.25
C ALA A 446 3.07 -27.14 -1.75
N ALA A 447 2.57 -28.02 -2.61
CA ALA A 447 1.22 -27.93 -3.16
C ALA A 447 0.46 -29.24 -2.90
N VAL A 448 -0.76 -29.12 -2.35
CA VAL A 448 -1.66 -30.24 -2.03
C VAL A 448 -3.02 -29.92 -2.65
N SER A 449 -3.66 -30.87 -3.33
CA SER A 449 -5.08 -30.77 -3.72
C SER A 449 -5.61 -32.16 -3.98
N GLY A 450 -6.90 -32.44 -3.80
CA GLY A 450 -7.52 -33.67 -4.31
C GLY A 450 -8.00 -33.54 -5.76
N ALA A 451 -7.81 -32.39 -6.40
CA ALA A 451 -8.06 -32.17 -7.82
C ALA A 451 -6.74 -31.98 -8.60
N GLY A 452 -6.42 -32.96 -9.47
CA GLY A 452 -5.19 -32.95 -10.26
C GLY A 452 -4.96 -31.68 -11.10
N PHE A 453 -6.01 -31.01 -11.61
CA PHE A 453 -5.83 -29.79 -12.38
C PHE A 453 -5.26 -28.63 -11.53
N GLU A 454 -5.63 -28.54 -10.25
CA GLU A 454 -5.08 -27.51 -9.35
C GLU A 454 -3.61 -27.81 -9.06
N THR A 455 -3.23 -29.07 -8.92
CA THR A 455 -1.81 -29.44 -8.72
C THR A 455 -0.95 -29.03 -9.92
N VAL A 456 -1.45 -29.24 -11.15
CA VAL A 456 -0.80 -28.77 -12.37
C VAL A 456 -0.78 -27.25 -12.43
N GLY A 457 -1.91 -26.58 -12.17
CA GLY A 457 -2.02 -25.13 -12.18
C GLY A 457 -1.07 -24.46 -11.19
N MET A 458 -0.93 -25.01 -9.98
CA MET A 458 0.04 -24.50 -9.00
C MET A 458 1.48 -24.62 -9.50
N ALA A 459 1.84 -25.76 -10.10
CA ALA A 459 3.18 -25.96 -10.65
C ALA A 459 3.47 -25.07 -11.86
N ASP A 460 2.51 -24.89 -12.76
CA ASP A 460 2.62 -24.03 -13.94
C ASP A 460 2.70 -22.54 -13.56
N SER A 461 2.15 -22.17 -12.40
CA SER A 461 2.13 -20.80 -11.90
C SER A 461 3.36 -20.40 -11.09
N ILE A 462 4.33 -21.30 -10.91
CA ILE A 462 5.59 -20.99 -10.23
C ILE A 462 6.32 -19.89 -11.00
N ALA A 463 6.32 -18.69 -10.44
CA ALA A 463 7.16 -17.61 -10.92
C ALA A 463 8.65 -17.93 -10.66
N PRO A 464 9.60 -17.31 -11.38
CA PRO A 464 11.04 -17.59 -11.23
C PRO A 464 11.60 -17.47 -9.80
N ILE A 465 10.87 -16.78 -8.92
CA ILE A 465 11.26 -16.60 -7.52
C ILE A 465 10.90 -17.79 -6.62
N LEU A 466 9.90 -18.61 -6.98
CA LEU A 466 9.50 -19.80 -6.23
C LEU A 466 10.03 -21.08 -6.89
N THR A 467 10.11 -22.16 -6.12
CA THR A 467 10.45 -23.51 -6.59
C THR A 467 9.59 -24.55 -5.86
N MET A 468 9.36 -25.72 -6.46
CA MET A 468 8.70 -26.80 -5.71
C MET A 468 9.66 -27.40 -4.68
N ALA A 469 9.20 -27.54 -3.44
CA ALA A 469 9.92 -28.23 -2.38
C ALA A 469 10.20 -29.70 -2.77
N ALA A 470 11.40 -30.17 -2.47
CA ALA A 470 11.74 -31.57 -2.63
C ALA A 470 11.03 -32.42 -1.57
N VAL A 471 10.57 -33.62 -1.95
CA VAL A 471 9.97 -34.57 -1.01
C VAL A 471 11.05 -35.49 -0.48
N SER A 472 11.42 -35.32 0.79
CA SER A 472 12.35 -36.20 1.50
C SER A 472 11.74 -37.60 1.71
N ASP A 473 12.57 -38.62 1.94
CA ASP A 473 12.07 -39.98 2.21
C ASP A 473 11.22 -40.03 3.50
N THR A 474 11.54 -39.18 4.49
CA THR A 474 10.77 -39.09 5.74
C THR A 474 9.39 -38.47 5.51
N LEU A 475 9.32 -37.38 4.73
CA LEU A 475 8.05 -36.77 4.33
C LEU A 475 7.23 -37.71 3.47
N ARG A 476 7.88 -38.39 2.52
CA ARG A 476 7.25 -39.39 1.66
C ARG A 476 6.56 -40.47 2.49
N GLN A 477 7.28 -41.08 3.43
CA GLN A 477 6.72 -42.13 4.29
C GLN A 477 5.53 -41.60 5.11
N ARG A 478 5.65 -40.40 5.69
CA ARG A 478 4.56 -39.78 6.48
C ARG A 478 3.31 -39.55 5.63
N LEU A 479 3.46 -39.08 4.39
CA LEU A 479 2.35 -38.90 3.45
C LEU A 479 1.74 -40.24 3.02
N GLU A 480 2.57 -41.25 2.74
CA GLU A 480 2.11 -42.61 2.41
C GLU A 480 1.27 -43.20 3.55
N ASP A 481 1.72 -43.06 4.80
CA ASP A 481 0.98 -43.53 5.98
C ASP A 481 -0.40 -42.86 6.10
N ILE A 482 -0.49 -41.56 5.82
CA ILE A 482 -1.77 -40.81 5.80
C ILE A 482 -2.67 -41.35 4.68
N LEU A 483 -2.14 -41.52 3.47
CA LEU A 483 -2.90 -42.04 2.34
C LEU A 483 -3.42 -43.46 2.60
N ILE A 484 -2.61 -44.34 3.20
CA ILE A 484 -3.03 -45.69 3.62
C ILE A 484 -4.16 -45.62 4.65
N ALA A 485 -4.01 -44.78 5.69
CA ALA A 485 -5.03 -44.62 6.73
C ALA A 485 -6.37 -44.13 6.15
N LYS A 486 -6.31 -43.31 5.08
CA LYS A 486 -7.47 -42.79 4.35
C LYS A 486 -7.92 -43.67 3.18
N ARG A 487 -7.23 -44.78 2.91
CA ARG A 487 -7.49 -45.73 1.80
C ARG A 487 -7.39 -45.09 0.40
N LEU A 488 -6.42 -44.21 0.24
CA LEU A 488 -6.10 -43.46 -0.98
C LEU A 488 -4.78 -43.94 -1.64
N ASP A 489 -4.04 -44.82 -0.97
CA ASP A 489 -2.71 -45.33 -1.35
C ASP A 489 -2.70 -46.11 -2.68
N ALA A 490 -3.79 -46.79 -3.01
CA ALA A 490 -3.91 -47.52 -4.29
C ALA A 490 -4.08 -46.59 -5.50
N LEU A 491 -4.31 -45.29 -5.29
CA LEU A 491 -4.68 -44.33 -6.33
C LEU A 491 -3.58 -43.31 -6.61
N MET A 492 -2.73 -43.00 -5.63
CA MET A 492 -1.83 -41.84 -5.65
C MET A 492 -0.38 -42.23 -5.35
N GLU A 493 0.55 -41.65 -6.10
CA GLU A 493 1.98 -41.69 -5.78
C GLU A 493 2.39 -40.38 -5.09
N VAL A 494 3.17 -40.49 -4.01
CA VAL A 494 3.64 -39.31 -3.28
C VAL A 494 4.71 -38.56 -4.10
N ARG A 495 4.42 -37.28 -4.38
CA ARG A 495 5.29 -36.30 -5.03
C ARG A 495 4.85 -34.88 -4.64
N ASN A 496 5.57 -33.86 -5.06
CA ASN A 496 5.16 -32.46 -4.90
C ASN A 496 5.12 -31.79 -6.27
N PRO A 497 3.98 -31.20 -6.70
CA PRO A 497 2.66 -31.19 -6.05
C PRO A 497 2.06 -32.58 -5.78
N ILE A 498 1.32 -32.76 -4.68
CA ILE A 498 0.56 -34.00 -4.42
C ILE A 498 -0.90 -33.84 -4.82
N ASP A 499 -1.40 -34.80 -5.59
CA ASP A 499 -2.83 -35.01 -5.78
C ASP A 499 -3.27 -36.06 -4.74
N ILE A 500 -4.22 -35.74 -3.88
CA ILE A 500 -4.73 -36.64 -2.82
C ILE A 500 -6.06 -37.30 -3.18
N ASN A 501 -6.50 -37.19 -4.45
CA ASN A 501 -7.74 -37.71 -5.01
C ASN A 501 -9.01 -37.01 -4.49
N PRO A 502 -10.09 -36.90 -5.31
CA PRO A 502 -11.36 -36.33 -4.84
C PRO A 502 -12.03 -37.11 -3.70
N GLY A 503 -11.60 -38.35 -3.44
CA GLY A 503 -12.05 -39.14 -2.28
C GLY A 503 -11.48 -38.67 -0.92
N ALA A 504 -10.53 -37.75 -0.89
CA ALA A 504 -9.98 -37.18 0.34
C ALA A 504 -11.05 -36.40 1.12
N ASP A 505 -11.17 -36.70 2.42
CA ASP A 505 -12.05 -35.98 3.33
C ASP A 505 -11.34 -34.73 3.91
N ASP A 506 -12.09 -33.92 4.68
CA ASP A 506 -11.57 -32.70 5.29
C ASP A 506 -10.30 -32.95 6.15
N GLU A 507 -10.23 -34.09 6.84
CA GLU A 507 -9.09 -34.44 7.69
C GLU A 507 -7.87 -34.87 6.88
N ALA A 508 -8.05 -35.57 5.75
CA ALA A 508 -6.95 -35.91 4.84
C ALA A 508 -6.24 -34.65 4.32
N HIS A 509 -7.00 -33.62 3.93
CA HIS A 509 -6.45 -32.32 3.52
C HIS A 509 -5.59 -31.70 4.63
N VAL A 510 -6.10 -31.66 5.85
CA VAL A 510 -5.40 -31.09 7.02
C VAL A 510 -4.14 -31.90 7.36
N GLN A 511 -4.22 -33.23 7.37
CA GLN A 511 -3.09 -34.09 7.72
C GLN A 511 -1.95 -34.00 6.68
N CYS A 512 -2.27 -34.02 5.39
CA CYS A 512 -1.28 -33.84 4.32
C CYS A 512 -0.67 -32.42 4.37
N THR A 513 -1.49 -31.39 4.57
CA THR A 513 -1.01 -30.00 4.70
C THR A 513 -0.07 -29.85 5.89
N ALA A 514 -0.43 -30.42 7.04
CA ALA A 514 0.41 -30.40 8.24
C ALA A 514 1.74 -31.16 8.01
N ALA A 515 1.71 -32.29 7.31
CA ALA A 515 2.93 -33.03 6.99
C ALA A 515 3.94 -32.20 6.17
N PHE A 516 3.46 -31.41 5.20
CA PHE A 516 4.31 -30.47 4.46
C PHE A 516 4.73 -29.28 5.33
N ALA A 517 3.81 -28.67 6.08
CA ALA A 517 4.10 -27.48 6.88
C ALA A 517 5.17 -27.74 7.98
N ASP A 518 5.22 -28.97 8.50
CA ASP A 518 6.20 -29.40 9.51
C ASP A 518 7.59 -29.73 8.92
N ASP A 519 7.73 -29.86 7.59
CA ASP A 519 9.00 -30.25 6.97
C ASP A 519 9.88 -29.03 6.70
N ALA A 520 11.11 -29.04 7.22
CA ALA A 520 12.09 -27.95 7.04
C ALA A 520 12.52 -27.72 5.57
N ALA A 521 12.15 -28.61 4.64
CA ALA A 521 12.33 -28.45 3.21
C ALA A 521 11.26 -27.55 2.56
N VAL A 522 10.22 -27.16 3.30
CA VAL A 522 9.06 -26.41 2.84
C VAL A 522 9.03 -25.05 3.50
N ASP A 523 8.85 -24.00 2.70
CA ASP A 523 8.78 -22.61 3.17
C ASP A 523 7.36 -22.03 3.10
N ALA A 524 6.46 -22.66 2.36
CA ALA A 524 5.03 -22.33 2.30
C ALA A 524 4.22 -23.52 1.74
N VAL A 525 2.94 -23.61 2.12
CA VAL A 525 2.00 -24.61 1.60
C VAL A 525 0.79 -23.93 0.96
N ILE A 526 0.44 -24.35 -0.25
CA ILE A 526 -0.85 -24.03 -0.88
C ILE A 526 -1.69 -25.31 -0.94
N VAL A 527 -2.90 -25.24 -0.39
CA VAL A 527 -3.83 -26.38 -0.32
C VAL A 527 -5.14 -26.07 -1.05
N GLY A 528 -5.43 -26.85 -2.09
CA GLY A 528 -6.74 -26.96 -2.72
C GLY A 528 -7.72 -27.67 -1.82
N LEU A 529 -8.90 -27.07 -1.60
CA LEU A 529 -9.92 -27.57 -0.66
C LEU A 529 -11.10 -28.28 -1.35
N ASP A 530 -11.05 -28.45 -2.67
CA ASP A 530 -11.98 -29.22 -3.50
C ASP A 530 -13.46 -29.13 -3.06
N PRO A 531 -14.05 -27.93 -3.08
CA PRO A 531 -15.38 -27.72 -2.53
C PRO A 531 -16.47 -28.58 -3.22
N LEU A 532 -16.24 -29.05 -4.44
CA LEU A 532 -17.17 -29.90 -5.19
C LEU A 532 -17.08 -31.39 -4.82
N SER A 533 -16.07 -31.81 -4.05
CA SER A 533 -15.93 -33.21 -3.66
C SER A 533 -17.10 -33.67 -2.77
N PRO A 534 -17.69 -34.85 -3.01
CA PRO A 534 -18.72 -35.40 -2.13
C PRO A 534 -18.18 -35.86 -0.77
N ALA A 535 -16.86 -35.86 -0.57
CA ALA A 535 -16.18 -36.18 0.68
C ALA A 535 -15.95 -34.93 1.57
N MET A 536 -16.11 -33.73 1.02
CA MET A 536 -15.88 -32.45 1.71
C MET A 536 -17.17 -31.86 2.29
N ARG A 537 -17.06 -31.26 3.48
CA ARG A 537 -18.16 -30.51 4.12
C ARG A 537 -18.08 -29.03 3.76
N SER A 538 -18.40 -28.73 2.51
CA SER A 538 -18.13 -27.43 1.86
C SER A 538 -19.33 -26.50 1.73
N LEU A 539 -20.57 -27.00 1.92
CA LEU A 539 -21.80 -26.23 1.77
C LEU A 539 -22.29 -25.67 3.11
N GLU A 540 -22.89 -24.47 3.09
CA GLU A 540 -23.56 -23.89 4.27
C GLU A 540 -24.77 -24.73 4.71
N GLN A 541 -25.51 -25.26 3.74
CA GLN A 541 -26.63 -26.15 3.97
C GLN A 541 -26.51 -27.35 3.05
N CYS A 542 -26.42 -28.54 3.66
CA CYS A 542 -26.30 -29.80 2.94
C CYS A 542 -27.52 -30.68 3.19
N ALA A 543 -27.91 -31.47 2.17
CA ALA A 543 -28.98 -32.45 2.32
C ALA A 543 -28.62 -33.61 3.27
N ARG A 544 -27.32 -33.87 3.48
CA ARG A 544 -26.83 -34.84 4.44
C ARG A 544 -26.77 -34.18 5.82
N PRO A 545 -27.43 -34.75 6.85
CA PRO A 545 -27.38 -34.18 8.20
C PRO A 545 -25.95 -34.11 8.74
N ASN A 546 -25.57 -32.97 9.35
CA ASN A 546 -24.24 -32.72 9.92
C ASN A 546 -23.09 -32.91 8.91
N PHE A 547 -23.32 -32.54 7.65
CA PHE A 547 -22.33 -32.61 6.58
C PHE A 547 -22.23 -31.27 5.85
N ASP A 548 -22.05 -30.22 6.64
CA ASP A 548 -21.97 -28.82 6.21
C ASP A 548 -20.78 -28.14 6.92
N ILE A 549 -20.52 -26.88 6.57
CA ILE A 549 -19.39 -26.11 7.10
C ILE A 549 -19.45 -25.89 8.63
N HIS A 550 -20.60 -26.09 9.26
CA HIS A 550 -20.78 -25.91 10.71
C HIS A 550 -20.44 -27.18 11.51
N ASP A 551 -20.29 -28.34 10.86
CA ASP A 551 -19.83 -29.54 11.54
C ASP A 551 -18.38 -29.36 12.04
N LYS A 552 -18.10 -29.85 13.25
CA LYS A 552 -16.78 -29.72 13.89
C LYS A 552 -15.61 -30.35 13.09
N ASN A 553 -15.92 -31.26 12.16
CA ASN A 553 -14.94 -31.91 11.31
C ASN A 553 -14.89 -31.31 9.89
N SER A 554 -15.60 -30.22 9.63
CA SER A 554 -15.48 -29.51 8.35
C SER A 554 -14.12 -28.84 8.26
N ILE A 555 -13.61 -28.69 7.04
CA ILE A 555 -12.35 -27.98 6.78
C ILE A 555 -12.39 -26.54 7.28
N VAL A 556 -13.57 -25.91 7.31
CA VAL A 556 -13.79 -24.56 7.86
C VAL A 556 -13.53 -24.51 9.36
N GLN A 557 -13.74 -25.62 10.09
CA GLN A 557 -13.45 -25.71 11.53
C GLN A 557 -12.05 -26.25 11.85
N LEU A 558 -11.41 -26.94 10.90
CA LEU A 558 -10.14 -27.61 11.10
C LEU A 558 -8.94 -26.80 10.61
N LEU A 559 -9.01 -26.26 9.39
CA LEU A 559 -7.89 -25.55 8.77
C LEU A 559 -7.45 -24.30 9.56
N PRO A 560 -8.35 -23.45 10.10
CA PRO A 560 -7.93 -22.31 10.91
C PRO A 560 -7.04 -22.70 12.10
N LYS A 561 -7.35 -23.83 12.77
CA LYS A 561 -6.55 -24.32 13.91
C LYS A 561 -5.15 -24.73 13.47
N LEU A 562 -5.02 -25.34 12.29
CA LEU A 562 -3.72 -25.67 11.73
C LEU A 562 -2.95 -24.41 11.36
N VAL A 563 -3.59 -23.45 10.70
CA VAL A 563 -2.99 -22.16 10.33
C VAL A 563 -2.49 -21.42 11.57
N ASP A 564 -3.26 -21.38 12.66
CA ASP A 564 -2.86 -20.72 13.90
C ASP A 564 -1.68 -21.42 14.59
N ALA A 565 -1.58 -22.75 14.47
CA ALA A 565 -0.53 -23.55 15.11
C ALA A 565 0.80 -23.57 14.34
N GLN A 566 0.84 -23.06 13.11
CA GLN A 566 1.99 -23.17 12.21
C GLN A 566 2.63 -21.82 11.94
N ASP A 567 3.97 -21.75 12.02
CA ASP A 567 4.73 -20.57 11.58
C ASP A 567 4.88 -20.54 10.06
N THR A 568 4.89 -21.71 9.42
CA THR A 568 4.90 -21.88 7.97
C THR A 568 3.59 -21.33 7.38
N PRO A 569 3.64 -20.45 6.37
CA PRO A 569 2.45 -19.98 5.66
C PRO A 569 1.65 -21.14 5.05
N ILE A 570 0.34 -21.14 5.32
CA ILE A 570 -0.62 -22.05 4.71
C ILE A 570 -1.71 -21.21 4.03
N ILE A 571 -1.87 -21.41 2.73
CA ILE A 571 -2.84 -20.69 1.89
C ILE A 571 -3.87 -21.69 1.36
N GLY A 572 -5.15 -21.40 1.58
CA GLY A 572 -6.26 -22.21 1.09
C GLY A 572 -6.71 -21.77 -0.30
N VAL A 573 -7.14 -22.72 -1.12
CA VAL A 573 -7.76 -22.46 -2.43
C VAL A 573 -9.14 -23.11 -2.45
N VAL A 574 -10.15 -22.31 -2.76
CA VAL A 574 -11.54 -22.76 -2.95
C VAL A 574 -11.94 -22.39 -4.37
N ASP A 575 -11.58 -23.25 -5.33
CA ASP A 575 -11.96 -23.09 -6.73
C ASP A 575 -13.39 -23.61 -6.93
N GLY A 576 -14.35 -22.69 -6.76
CA GLY A 576 -15.77 -22.99 -6.80
C GLY A 576 -16.62 -21.74 -6.92
N GLY A 577 -17.83 -21.90 -7.48
CA GLY A 577 -18.79 -20.81 -7.70
C GLY A 577 -19.48 -20.30 -6.43
N PRO A 578 -20.52 -19.45 -6.59
CA PRO A 578 -21.17 -18.74 -5.48
C PRO A 578 -21.75 -19.62 -4.35
N LEU A 579 -21.99 -20.92 -4.61
CA LEU A 579 -22.45 -21.85 -3.57
C LEU A 579 -21.45 -22.02 -2.41
N TYR A 580 -20.18 -21.68 -2.63
CA TYR A 580 -19.11 -21.82 -1.64
C TYR A 580 -18.68 -20.47 -1.04
N ASP A 581 -19.45 -19.41 -1.25
CA ASP A 581 -19.15 -18.07 -0.71
C ASP A 581 -19.08 -18.08 0.82
N ALA A 582 -20.03 -18.74 1.48
CA ALA A 582 -20.03 -18.90 2.93
C ALA A 582 -18.78 -19.64 3.46
N MET A 583 -18.31 -20.65 2.74
CA MET A 583 -17.09 -21.39 3.09
C MET A 583 -15.87 -20.47 3.04
N CYS A 584 -15.71 -19.70 1.95
CA CYS A 584 -14.62 -18.74 1.84
C CYS A 584 -14.70 -17.65 2.91
N GLU A 585 -15.86 -17.04 3.09
CA GLU A 585 -16.05 -15.99 4.10
C GLU A 585 -15.68 -16.48 5.49
N GLN A 586 -16.13 -17.67 5.90
CA GLN A 586 -15.78 -18.21 7.21
C GLN A 586 -14.30 -18.56 7.34
N LEU A 587 -13.65 -19.12 6.30
CA LEU A 587 -12.21 -19.36 6.32
C LEU A 587 -11.42 -18.04 6.49
N MET A 588 -11.79 -17.02 5.73
CA MET A 588 -11.16 -15.69 5.78
C MET A 588 -11.38 -14.99 7.12
N ASP A 589 -12.61 -15.02 7.63
CA ASP A 589 -12.98 -14.43 8.93
C ASP A 589 -12.27 -15.15 10.09
N ASN A 590 -11.91 -16.42 9.93
CA ASN A 590 -11.11 -17.21 10.90
C ASN A 590 -9.59 -17.21 10.58
N GLY A 591 -9.09 -16.26 9.80
CA GLY A 591 -7.64 -16.04 9.66
C GLY A 591 -6.94 -16.82 8.53
N VAL A 592 -7.64 -17.70 7.81
CA VAL A 592 -7.04 -18.47 6.70
C VAL A 592 -6.90 -17.58 5.46
N CYS A 593 -5.68 -17.46 4.93
CA CYS A 593 -5.44 -16.82 3.64
C CYS A 593 -6.04 -17.66 2.51
N THR A 594 -7.26 -17.32 2.10
CA THR A 594 -8.05 -18.09 1.12
C THR A 594 -8.21 -17.35 -0.22
N PHE A 595 -7.86 -18.03 -1.32
CA PHE A 595 -8.08 -17.56 -2.69
C PHE A 595 -9.11 -18.42 -3.43
N ARG A 596 -9.65 -17.88 -4.53
CA ARG A 596 -10.62 -18.57 -5.41
C ARG A 596 -10.00 -19.28 -6.60
N SER A 597 -8.68 -19.24 -6.72
CA SER A 597 -7.94 -19.81 -7.83
C SER A 597 -6.54 -20.14 -7.35
N CYS A 598 -6.06 -21.33 -7.72
CA CYS A 598 -4.73 -21.79 -7.37
C CYS A 598 -3.62 -20.96 -8.05
N GLU A 599 -3.79 -20.59 -9.32
CA GLU A 599 -2.88 -19.69 -10.04
C GLU A 599 -2.71 -18.37 -9.29
N ARG A 600 -3.83 -17.73 -8.94
CA ARG A 600 -3.81 -16.44 -8.23
C ARG A 600 -3.13 -16.55 -6.87
N ALA A 601 -3.32 -17.65 -6.14
CA ALA A 601 -2.66 -17.89 -4.86
C ALA A 601 -1.13 -17.99 -5.01
N VAL A 602 -0.63 -18.75 -6.00
CA VAL A 602 0.81 -18.89 -6.26
C VAL A 602 1.41 -17.56 -6.70
N VAL A 603 0.74 -16.84 -7.61
CA VAL A 603 1.22 -15.53 -8.09
C VAL A 603 1.26 -14.50 -6.94
N ALA A 604 0.23 -14.45 -6.10
CA ALA A 604 0.21 -13.56 -4.95
C ALA A 604 1.34 -13.87 -3.95
N LEU A 605 1.57 -15.16 -3.65
CA LEU A 605 2.66 -15.59 -2.78
C LEU A 605 4.03 -15.23 -3.39
N ALA A 606 4.22 -15.47 -4.68
CA ALA A 606 5.46 -15.13 -5.37
C ALA A 606 5.76 -13.62 -5.28
N ARG A 607 4.77 -12.77 -5.56
CA ARG A 607 4.93 -11.31 -5.45
C ARG A 607 5.19 -10.85 -4.01
N TYR A 608 4.55 -11.49 -3.03
CA TYR A 608 4.79 -11.22 -1.60
C TYR A 608 6.21 -11.63 -1.15
N THR A 609 6.76 -12.69 -1.71
CA THR A 609 8.13 -13.16 -1.39
C THR A 609 9.25 -12.37 -2.10
N GLU A 610 8.91 -11.57 -3.11
CA GLU A 610 9.86 -10.74 -3.87
C GLU A 610 10.27 -9.46 -3.12
N SER A 611 9.39 -8.97 -2.24
CA SER A 611 9.47 -7.66 -1.60
C SER A 611 10.40 -7.50 -0.41
#